data_AF-A0A5B0MZZ7-F1
#
_entry.id   AF-A0A5B0MZZ7-F1
#
_cell.length_a   1.000
_cell.length_b   1.000
_cell.length_c   1.000
_cell.angle_alpha   90.00
_cell.angle_beta   90.00
_cell.angle_gamma   90.00
#
_symmetry.space_group_name_H-M   'P 1'
#
loop_
_entity.id
_entity.type
_entity.pdbx_description
1 polymer ?
#
loop_
_entity_poly.entity_id
_entity_poly.type
_entity_poly.pdbx_seq_one_letter_code
_entity_poly.pdbx_strand_id
1 'polypeptide(L)'
;MANNPEKPQLVIDDPWLEPFTQTIEARIQKFKEWQAKIDETEGGLDPFSKGYEKFGLIAQADRSILYREWAPGAQNASLIGDFNNWDREANPMKKDQFGVWECRVPPKGSQPGIAHGSKVKISMIAQSGERIERLPAWIRFMIYSIYGSFAIST
;
A
#
# COMPACT_ATOMS: atom_id res chain seq x y z
N MET A 1 -40.61 -22.88 5.70
CA MET A 1 -40.92 -22.22 4.41
C MET A 1 -39.61 -21.63 3.93
N ALA A 2 -39.11 -22.08 2.78
CA ALA A 2 -37.80 -21.65 2.28
C ALA A 2 -37.86 -20.15 1.94
N ASN A 3 -36.96 -19.36 2.51
CA ASN A 3 -36.78 -17.95 2.18
C ASN A 3 -36.29 -17.90 0.73
N ASN A 4 -37.19 -17.65 -0.23
CA ASN A 4 -36.78 -17.37 -1.59
C ASN A 4 -36.18 -15.96 -1.57
N PRO A 5 -34.87 -15.77 -1.82
CA PRO A 5 -34.32 -14.41 -1.87
C PRO A 5 -35.09 -13.63 -2.94
N GLU A 6 -35.62 -12.47 -2.57
CA GLU A 6 -36.29 -11.61 -3.55
C GLU A 6 -35.33 -11.31 -4.70
N LYS A 7 -35.84 -11.44 -5.92
CA LYS A 7 -35.13 -11.16 -7.18
C LYS A 7 -34.39 -9.82 -7.05
N PRO A 8 -33.09 -9.72 -7.40
CA PRO A 8 -32.35 -8.47 -7.23
C PRO A 8 -33.03 -7.31 -7.97
N GLN A 9 -33.06 -6.12 -7.35
CA GLN A 9 -33.72 -4.94 -7.91
C GLN A 9 -33.29 -4.65 -9.36
N LEU A 10 -32.00 -4.83 -9.68
CA LEU A 10 -31.47 -4.67 -11.04
C LEU A 10 -32.19 -5.53 -12.09
N VAL A 11 -32.61 -6.75 -11.72
CA VAL A 11 -33.31 -7.69 -12.62
C VAL A 11 -34.82 -7.40 -12.66
N ILE A 12 -35.34 -6.67 -11.66
CA ILE A 12 -36.70 -6.13 -11.68
C ILE A 12 -36.76 -4.94 -12.64
N ASP A 13 -35.78 -4.03 -12.51
CA ASP A 13 -35.67 -2.81 -13.32
C ASP A 13 -35.40 -3.13 -14.81
N ASP A 14 -34.61 -4.18 -15.08
CA ASP A 14 -34.35 -4.69 -16.43
C ASP A 14 -34.64 -6.20 -16.53
N PRO A 15 -35.84 -6.58 -17.02
CA PRO A 15 -36.22 -7.98 -17.19
C PRO A 15 -35.34 -8.78 -18.18
N TRP A 16 -34.58 -8.13 -19.06
CA TRP A 16 -33.67 -8.83 -19.97
C TRP A 16 -32.53 -9.54 -19.21
N LEU A 17 -32.31 -9.18 -17.94
CA LEU A 17 -31.30 -9.77 -17.08
C LEU A 17 -31.76 -11.06 -16.39
N GLU A 18 -33.02 -11.47 -16.55
CA GLU A 18 -33.57 -12.69 -15.90
C GLU A 18 -32.71 -13.94 -16.08
N PRO A 19 -32.17 -14.25 -17.29
CA PRO A 19 -31.29 -15.41 -17.47
C PRO A 19 -30.00 -15.37 -16.65
N PHE A 20 -29.61 -14.19 -16.14
CA PHE A 20 -28.37 -13.96 -15.40
C PHE A 20 -28.60 -13.75 -13.89
N THR A 21 -29.84 -13.90 -13.40
CA THR A 21 -30.23 -13.61 -12.00
C THR A 21 -29.28 -14.22 -10.98
N GLN A 22 -28.99 -15.52 -11.09
CA GLN A 22 -28.10 -16.23 -10.18
C GLN A 22 -26.67 -15.65 -10.16
N THR A 23 -26.16 -15.22 -11.33
CA THR A 23 -24.83 -14.59 -11.42
C THR A 23 -24.82 -13.22 -10.74
N ILE A 24 -25.91 -12.46 -10.88
CA ILE A 24 -26.07 -11.14 -10.25
C ILE A 24 -26.17 -11.29 -8.73
N GLU A 25 -26.97 -12.23 -8.24
CA GLU A 25 -27.07 -12.56 -6.81
C GLU A 25 -25.71 -12.96 -6.22
N ALA A 26 -24.97 -13.85 -6.90
CA ALA A 26 -23.64 -14.27 -6.45
C ALA A 26 -22.66 -13.09 -6.34
N ARG A 27 -22.72 -12.12 -7.26
CA ARG A 27 -21.89 -10.91 -7.21
C ARG A 27 -22.27 -9.98 -6.06
N ILE A 28 -23.58 -9.78 -5.83
CA ILE A 28 -24.07 -8.97 -4.71
C ILE A 28 -23.67 -9.61 -3.38
N GLN A 29 -23.81 -10.93 -3.26
CA GLN A 29 -23.43 -11.68 -2.07
C GLN A 29 -21.93 -11.57 -1.80
N LYS A 30 -21.09 -11.78 -2.83
CA LYS A 30 -19.63 -11.60 -2.72
C LYS A 30 -19.24 -10.17 -2.31
N PHE A 31 -19.94 -9.16 -2.83
CA PHE A 31 -19.72 -7.77 -2.42
C PHE A 31 -20.05 -7.58 -0.94
N LYS A 32 -21.22 -8.04 -0.48
CA LYS A 32 -21.66 -7.94 0.93
C LYS A 32 -20.69 -8.66 1.86
N GLU A 33 -20.20 -9.83 1.47
CA GLU A 33 -19.20 -10.59 2.24
C GLU A 33 -17.90 -9.81 2.43
N TRP A 34 -17.39 -9.18 1.37
CA TRP A 34 -16.18 -8.37 1.47
C TRP A 34 -16.41 -7.05 2.21
N GLN A 35 -17.57 -6.42 2.03
CA GLN A 35 -17.94 -5.23 2.79
C GLN A 35 -17.96 -5.56 4.29
N ALA A 36 -18.64 -6.64 4.69
CA ALA A 36 -18.70 -7.06 6.08
C ALA A 36 -17.30 -7.35 6.66
N LYS A 37 -16.42 -8.00 5.88
CA LYS A 37 -15.03 -8.24 6.30
C LYS A 37 -14.27 -6.92 6.51
N ILE A 38 -14.37 -5.97 5.60
CA ILE A 38 -13.70 -4.66 5.74
C ILE A 38 -14.28 -3.87 6.92
N ASP A 39 -15.60 -3.91 7.11
CA ASP A 39 -16.26 -3.29 8.25
C ASP A 39 -15.74 -3.87 9.58
N GLU A 40 -15.61 -5.21 9.66
CA GLU A 40 -15.10 -5.92 10.84
C GLU A 40 -13.60 -5.67 11.10
N THR A 41 -12.76 -5.74 10.07
CA THR A 41 -11.30 -5.73 10.26
C THR A 41 -10.65 -4.35 10.17
N GLU A 42 -11.27 -3.41 9.46
CA GLU A 42 -10.67 -2.10 9.15
C GLU A 42 -11.52 -0.92 9.62
N GLY A 43 -12.71 -1.18 10.19
CA GLY A 43 -13.65 -0.14 10.65
C GLY A 43 -14.46 0.51 9.54
N GLY A 44 -14.52 -0.14 8.37
CA GLY A 44 -15.32 0.26 7.23
C GLY A 44 -14.55 0.88 6.07
N LEU A 45 -15.27 1.19 4.98
CA LEU A 45 -14.68 1.62 3.71
C LEU A 45 -13.91 2.94 3.82
N ASP A 46 -14.38 3.90 4.62
CA ASP A 46 -13.71 5.21 4.80
C ASP A 46 -12.29 5.05 5.40
N PRO A 47 -12.11 4.47 6.60
CA PRO A 47 -10.77 4.26 7.16
C PRO A 47 -9.91 3.32 6.31
N PHE A 48 -10.50 2.30 5.67
CA PHE A 48 -9.78 1.39 4.78
C PHE A 48 -9.20 2.12 3.55
N SER A 49 -9.95 3.06 2.97
CA SER A 49 -9.50 3.81 1.80
C SER A 49 -8.37 4.81 2.08
N LYS A 50 -8.12 5.15 3.35
CA LYS A 50 -7.06 6.08 3.80
C LYS A 50 -5.71 5.38 3.99
N GLY A 51 -5.44 4.34 3.20
CA GLY A 51 -4.18 3.61 3.21
C GLY A 51 -2.94 4.50 3.03
N TYR A 52 -3.06 5.62 2.30
CA TYR A 52 -1.99 6.61 2.10
C TYR A 52 -1.58 7.36 3.38
N GLU A 53 -2.37 7.26 4.46
CA GLU A 53 -2.05 7.78 5.81
C GLU A 53 -1.31 6.76 6.66
N LYS A 54 -1.19 5.51 6.18
CA LYS A 54 -0.45 4.42 6.83
C LYS A 54 0.77 3.99 6.00
N PHE A 55 0.66 3.94 4.68
CA PHE A 55 1.68 3.45 3.75
C PHE A 55 2.41 4.58 3.00
N GLY A 56 3.62 4.28 2.53
CA GLY A 56 4.52 5.27 1.93
C GLY A 56 5.32 6.02 2.98
N LEU A 57 5.75 7.24 2.64
CA LEU A 57 6.56 8.11 3.49
C LEU A 57 5.65 9.06 4.28
N ILE A 58 5.68 8.95 5.60
CA ILE A 58 4.77 9.68 6.49
C ILE A 58 5.58 10.47 7.51
N ALA A 59 5.54 11.79 7.37
CA ALA A 59 6.14 12.71 8.32
C ALA A 59 5.46 12.61 9.69
N GLN A 60 6.28 12.56 10.73
CA GLN A 60 5.86 12.42 12.11
C GLN A 60 6.04 13.75 12.86
N ALA A 61 5.38 13.91 14.00
CA ALA A 61 5.46 15.15 14.79
C ALA A 61 6.89 15.46 15.29
N ASP A 62 7.72 14.44 15.50
CA ASP A 62 9.12 14.54 15.89
C ASP A 62 10.08 14.82 14.72
N ARG A 63 9.54 15.08 13.51
CA ARG A 63 10.26 15.25 12.24
C ARG A 63 10.95 13.99 11.72
N SER A 64 10.74 12.83 12.35
CA SER A 64 11.12 11.55 11.74
C SER A 64 10.18 11.23 10.57
N ILE A 65 10.63 10.36 9.68
CA ILE A 65 9.81 9.83 8.59
C ILE A 65 9.57 8.35 8.86
N LEU A 66 8.30 7.97 9.01
CA LEU A 66 7.88 6.57 9.02
C LEU A 66 7.70 6.11 7.58
N TYR A 67 8.28 4.98 7.20
CA TYR A 67 8.11 4.38 5.89
C TYR A 67 7.49 3.00 6.01
N ARG A 68 6.39 2.76 5.29
CA ARG A 68 5.73 1.45 5.21
C ARG A 68 5.48 1.02 3.77
N GLU A 69 5.80 -0.24 3.47
CA GLU A 69 5.64 -0.83 2.14
C GLU A 69 5.14 -2.27 2.24
N TRP A 70 4.20 -2.67 1.38
CA TRP A 70 3.75 -4.05 1.34
C TRP A 70 4.56 -4.83 0.30
N ALA A 71 5.42 -5.73 0.78
CA ALA A 71 6.28 -6.56 -0.06
C ALA A 71 6.45 -7.96 0.57
N PRO A 72 5.39 -8.79 0.58
CA PRO A 72 5.40 -10.08 1.26
C PRO A 72 6.41 -11.07 0.66
N GLY A 73 6.71 -10.94 -0.63
CA GLY A 73 7.72 -11.77 -1.31
C GLY A 73 9.17 -11.39 -1.00
N ALA A 74 9.44 -10.23 -0.41
CA ALA A 74 10.81 -9.85 -0.06
C ALA A 74 11.31 -10.65 1.15
N GLN A 75 12.58 -11.05 1.11
CA GLN A 75 13.30 -11.67 2.23
C GLN A 75 13.88 -10.61 3.16
N ASN A 76 14.41 -9.53 2.57
CA ASN A 76 14.93 -8.35 3.25
C ASN A 76 14.45 -7.09 2.51
N ALA A 77 14.30 -5.99 3.23
CA ALA A 77 14.04 -4.68 2.65
C ALA A 77 14.79 -3.59 3.42
N SER A 78 15.25 -2.57 2.69
CA SER A 78 15.86 -1.36 3.23
C SER A 78 15.35 -0.14 2.47
N LEU A 79 15.11 0.96 3.18
CA LEU A 79 14.86 2.25 2.54
C LEU A 79 16.21 2.88 2.18
N ILE A 80 16.39 3.28 0.93
CA ILE A 80 17.62 3.90 0.44
C ILE A 80 17.34 5.23 -0.23
N GLY A 81 18.29 6.14 -0.22
CA GLY A 81 18.15 7.42 -0.90
C GLY A 81 19.28 8.39 -0.60
N ASP A 82 19.12 9.62 -1.04
CA ASP A 82 20.13 10.67 -0.81
C ASP A 82 20.39 10.87 0.69
N PHE A 83 19.37 10.68 1.54
CA PHE A 83 19.47 10.85 2.99
C PHE A 83 20.46 9.87 3.66
N ASN A 84 20.77 8.73 3.05
CA ASN A 84 21.71 7.73 3.57
C ASN A 84 22.81 7.37 2.56
N ASN A 85 23.10 8.25 1.59
CA ASN A 85 24.09 8.03 0.54
C ASN A 85 23.84 6.74 -0.27
N TRP A 86 22.57 6.34 -0.44
CA TRP A 86 22.18 5.12 -1.13
C TRP A 86 22.73 3.82 -0.50
N ASP A 87 23.10 3.86 0.77
CA ASP A 87 23.57 2.69 1.51
C ASP A 87 22.41 1.72 1.79
N ARG A 88 22.56 0.50 1.28
CA ARG A 88 21.56 -0.57 1.35
C ARG A 88 21.44 -1.20 2.73
N GLU A 89 22.40 -0.96 3.61
CA GLU A 89 22.46 -1.56 4.94
C GLU A 89 22.20 -0.53 6.06
N ALA A 90 22.16 0.76 5.73
CA ALA A 90 22.00 1.84 6.71
C ALA A 90 20.59 1.97 7.32
N ASN A 91 19.55 1.53 6.60
CA ASN A 91 18.16 1.66 7.04
C ASN A 91 17.33 0.39 6.76
N PRO A 92 17.66 -0.75 7.40
CA PRO A 92 16.90 -1.98 7.26
C PRO A 92 15.49 -1.80 7.81
N MET A 93 14.54 -2.49 7.18
CA MET A 93 13.13 -2.48 7.56
C MET A 93 12.78 -3.76 8.32
N LYS A 94 11.75 -3.69 9.17
CA LYS A 94 11.20 -4.84 9.88
C LYS A 94 9.91 -5.29 9.20
N LYS A 95 9.79 -6.59 8.92
CA LYS A 95 8.59 -7.22 8.35
C LYS A 95 7.62 -7.63 9.44
N ASP A 96 6.34 -7.36 9.26
CA ASP A 96 5.27 -7.89 10.11
C ASP A 96 4.70 -9.22 9.56
N GLN A 97 3.70 -9.76 10.26
CA GLN A 97 3.07 -11.04 9.89
C GLN A 97 2.29 -11.01 8.56
N PHE A 98 1.94 -9.83 8.05
CA PHE A 98 1.21 -9.64 6.79
C PHE A 98 2.15 -9.30 5.62
N GLY A 99 3.45 -9.23 5.88
CA GLY A 99 4.46 -8.88 4.89
C GLY A 99 4.57 -7.38 4.62
N VAL A 100 4.08 -6.55 5.54
CA VAL A 100 4.35 -5.11 5.54
C VAL A 100 5.71 -4.87 6.18
N TRP A 101 6.54 -4.13 5.47
CA TRP A 101 7.84 -3.68 5.94
C TRP A 101 7.74 -2.28 6.50
N GLU A 102 8.40 -2.01 7.63
CA GLU A 102 8.44 -0.70 8.26
C GLU A 102 9.86 -0.29 8.68
N CYS A 103 10.21 0.98 8.49
CA CYS A 103 11.33 1.61 9.20
C CYS A 103 11.01 3.06 9.57
N ARG A 104 11.77 3.61 10.53
CA ARG A 104 11.71 5.03 10.91
C ARG A 104 13.07 5.67 10.65
N VAL A 105 13.09 6.74 9.85
CA VAL A 105 14.28 7.56 9.62
C VAL A 105 14.26 8.73 10.60
N PRO A 106 15.20 8.81 11.56
CA PRO A 106 15.21 9.87 12.57
C PRO A 106 15.54 11.24 11.93
N PRO A 107 15.12 12.35 12.56
CA PRO A 107 15.47 13.68 12.10
C PRO A 107 16.97 13.95 12.14
N LYS A 108 17.45 14.86 11.28
CA LYS A 108 18.83 15.37 11.30
C LYS A 108 18.83 16.76 11.92
N GLY A 109 18.95 16.82 13.24
CA GLY A 109 18.87 18.07 14.01
C GLY A 109 17.47 18.70 13.91
N SER A 110 17.38 19.90 13.32
CA SER A 110 16.10 20.58 13.06
C SER A 110 15.43 20.16 11.75
N GLN A 111 16.10 19.38 10.89
CA GLN A 111 15.59 18.96 9.59
C GLN A 111 14.87 17.60 9.67
N PRO A 112 13.89 17.34 8.80
CA PRO A 112 13.29 16.02 8.65
C PRO A 112 14.33 14.95 8.32
N GLY A 113 14.04 13.69 8.70
CA GLY A 113 14.95 12.57 8.44
C GLY A 113 15.24 12.34 6.94
N ILE A 114 14.28 12.70 6.09
CA ILE A 114 14.41 12.73 4.63
C ILE A 114 13.99 14.12 4.17
N ALA A 115 14.88 14.83 3.50
CA ALA A 115 14.63 16.20 3.06
C ALA A 115 13.62 16.24 1.91
N HIS A 116 12.75 17.26 1.88
CA HIS A 116 11.86 17.49 0.75
C HIS A 116 12.65 17.61 -0.56
N GLY A 117 12.16 17.02 -1.64
CA GLY A 117 12.84 17.03 -2.94
C GLY A 117 13.95 15.97 -3.09
N SER A 118 14.31 15.26 -2.01
CA SER A 118 15.37 14.23 -2.06
C SER A 118 14.89 12.93 -2.71
N LYS A 119 15.83 12.16 -3.25
CA LYS A 119 15.53 10.94 -3.98
C LYS A 119 15.53 9.72 -3.05
N VAL A 120 14.61 8.80 -3.29
CA VAL A 120 14.47 7.55 -2.54
C VAL A 120 14.14 6.36 -3.42
N LYS A 121 14.47 5.15 -2.94
CA LYS A 121 13.99 3.85 -3.44
C LYS A 121 13.85 2.88 -2.27
N ILE A 122 13.16 1.77 -2.50
CA ILE A 122 13.25 0.60 -1.64
C ILE A 122 14.19 -0.43 -2.29
N SER A 123 15.19 -0.90 -1.54
CA SER A 123 16.05 -2.02 -1.93
C SER A 123 15.56 -3.28 -1.24
N MET A 124 15.38 -4.36 -1.99
CA MET A 124 14.86 -5.62 -1.49
C MET A 124 15.70 -6.79 -1.98
N ILE A 125 15.77 -7.85 -1.19
CA ILE A 125 16.21 -9.17 -1.66
C ILE A 125 14.96 -9.97 -2.02
N ALA A 126 14.81 -10.32 -3.30
CA ALA A 126 13.71 -11.12 -3.80
C ALA A 126 13.82 -12.59 -3.32
N GLN A 127 12.76 -13.39 -3.51
CA GLN A 127 12.80 -14.83 -3.20
C GLN A 127 13.90 -15.57 -3.97
N SER A 128 14.27 -15.09 -5.16
CA SER A 128 15.39 -15.61 -5.97
C SER A 128 16.77 -15.36 -5.35
N GLY A 129 16.87 -14.51 -4.33
CA GLY A 129 18.14 -14.02 -3.78
C GLY A 129 18.69 -12.79 -4.53
N GLU A 130 18.08 -12.40 -5.64
CA GLU A 130 18.47 -11.19 -6.37
C GLU A 130 18.11 -9.92 -5.58
N ARG A 131 19.04 -8.95 -5.57
CA ARG A 131 18.74 -7.62 -5.07
C ARG A 131 18.04 -6.80 -6.14
N ILE A 132 16.84 -6.32 -5.82
CA ILE A 132 16.05 -5.43 -6.67
C ILE A 132 15.87 -4.07 -5.99
N GLU A 133 15.83 -3.01 -6.79
CA GLU A 133 15.50 -1.66 -6.34
C GLU A 133 14.26 -1.17 -7.08
N ARG A 134 13.29 -0.63 -6.33
CA ARG A 134 12.00 -0.18 -6.87
C ARG A 134 11.64 1.19 -6.32
N LEU A 135 10.79 1.89 -7.05
CA LEU A 135 10.10 3.07 -6.53
C LEU A 135 9.07 2.58 -5.48
N PRO A 136 8.91 3.28 -4.35
CA PRO A 136 7.84 2.98 -3.40
C PRO A 136 6.47 2.99 -4.08
N ALA A 137 5.61 2.02 -3.78
CA ALA A 137 4.29 1.90 -4.41
C ALA A 137 3.37 3.10 -4.08
N TRP A 138 3.65 3.75 -2.96
CA TRP A 138 2.89 4.87 -2.40
C TRP A 138 3.61 6.23 -2.57
N ILE A 139 4.59 6.32 -3.48
CA ILE A 139 5.28 7.59 -3.71
C ILE A 139 4.33 8.63 -4.31
N ARG A 140 4.42 9.87 -3.83
CA ARG A 140 3.53 10.97 -4.27
C ARG A 140 4.07 11.75 -5.47
N PHE A 141 5.38 11.70 -5.71
CA PHE A 141 6.01 12.41 -6.81
C PHE A 141 7.23 11.66 -7.34
N MET A 142 7.43 11.71 -8.65
CA MET A 142 8.52 11.03 -9.34
C MET A 142 9.09 11.94 -10.41
N ILE A 143 10.42 11.96 -10.52
CA ILE A 143 11.11 12.64 -11.62
C ILE A 143 11.86 11.62 -12.47
N TYR A 144 11.88 11.90 -13.75
CA TYR A 144 12.72 11.20 -14.70
C TYR A 144 13.91 12.07 -15.08
N SER A 145 15.10 11.50 -15.09
CA SER A 145 16.30 12.10 -15.64
C SER A 145 16.86 11.20 -16.73
N ILE A 146 17.66 11.76 -17.65
CA ILE A 146 18.39 10.99 -18.65
C ILE A 146 19.34 9.93 -18.04
N TYR A 147 19.63 10.04 -16.74
CA TYR A 147 20.43 9.09 -15.96
C TYR A 147 19.58 8.06 -15.16
N GLY A 148 18.25 8.05 -15.31
CA GLY A 148 17.32 7.12 -14.66
C GLY A 148 16.14 7.76 -13.92
N SER A 149 15.20 6.93 -13.46
CA SER A 149 14.02 7.35 -12.68
C SER A 149 14.30 7.39 -11.17
N PHE A 150 13.85 8.45 -10.49
CA PHE A 150 13.99 8.61 -9.05
C PHE A 150 12.67 9.06 -8.42
N ALA A 151 12.27 8.40 -7.34
CA ALA A 151 11.13 8.83 -6.51
C ALA A 151 11.58 10.03 -5.68
N ILE A 152 10.73 11.05 -5.56
CA ILE A 152 11.01 12.24 -4.74
C ILE A 152 10.20 12.18 -3.45
N SER A 153 10.86 12.38 -2.32
CA SER A 153 10.19 12.59 -1.04
C SER A 153 9.52 13.96 -1.00
N THR A 154 8.21 13.97 -0.80
CA THR A 154 7.41 15.18 -0.56
C THR A 154 7.27 15.46 0.92
#